data_AF-G8RGP4-F1
#
_entry.id   AF-G8RGP4-F1
#
_cell.length_a   1.000
_cell.length_b   1.000
_cell.length_c   1.000
_cell.angle_alpha   90.00
_cell.angle_beta   90.00
_cell.angle_gamma   90.00
#
_symmetry.space_group_name_H-M   'P 1'
#
loop_
_entity.id
_entity.type
_entity.pdbx_description
1 polymer ?
#
loop_
_entity_poly.entity_id
_entity_poly.type
_entity_poly.pdbx_seq_one_letter_code
_entity_poly.pdbx_strand_id
1 'polypeptide(L)'
;MDALAARVDLANRGDVEALLRHFYGQVFIDDTLAGPFAEIRTDGLDLYLQVMCDFWQTVLFRAGLYGGSAARAHQPVHDRHALTAGHFLRWLELWNGA
;
A
#
# COMPACT_ATOMS: atom_id res chain seq x y z
N MET A 1 -11.10 -9.84 -26.95
CA MET A 1 -12.12 -10.52 -26.12
C MET A 1 -11.41 -11.27 -24.99
N ASP A 2 -10.52 -10.60 -24.27
CA ASP A 2 -9.92 -11.19 -23.07
C ASP A 2 -10.85 -10.94 -21.90
N ALA A 3 -11.23 -12.03 -21.25
CA ALA A 3 -12.16 -12.06 -20.17
C ALA A 3 -11.76 -11.01 -19.12
N LEU A 4 -12.69 -10.10 -18.78
CA LEU A 4 -12.73 -9.60 -17.42
C LEU A 4 -12.85 -10.86 -16.55
N ALA A 5 -11.72 -11.37 -16.06
CA ALA A 5 -11.74 -12.23 -14.90
C ALA A 5 -12.61 -11.48 -13.89
N ALA A 6 -13.71 -12.09 -13.48
CA ALA A 6 -14.61 -11.49 -12.51
C ALA A 6 -13.75 -11.10 -11.31
N ARG A 7 -13.56 -9.79 -11.07
CA ARG A 7 -12.81 -9.31 -9.91
C ARG A 7 -13.61 -9.78 -8.70
N VAL A 8 -13.03 -10.73 -7.96
CA VAL A 8 -13.61 -11.23 -6.72
C VAL A 8 -13.40 -10.14 -5.67
N ASP A 9 -14.45 -9.84 -4.92
CA ASP A 9 -14.37 -8.85 -3.85
C ASP A 9 -13.51 -9.37 -2.69
N LEU A 10 -12.89 -8.46 -1.93
CA LEU A 10 -12.07 -8.83 -0.78
C LEU A 10 -12.97 -9.29 0.37
N ALA A 11 -12.76 -10.50 0.86
CA ALA A 11 -13.59 -11.09 1.91
C ALA A 11 -12.87 -11.17 3.26
N ASN A 12 -11.53 -11.22 3.27
CA ASN A 12 -10.76 -11.46 4.48
C ASN A 12 -9.35 -10.85 4.45
N ARG A 13 -8.62 -10.99 5.56
CA ARG A 13 -7.24 -10.48 5.71
C ARG A 13 -6.26 -11.09 4.72
N GLY A 14 -6.42 -12.38 4.38
CA GLY A 14 -5.59 -13.05 3.38
C GLY A 14 -5.73 -12.40 2.01
N ASP A 15 -6.94 -12.05 1.60
CA ASP A 15 -7.18 -11.35 0.33
C ASP A 15 -6.51 -9.96 0.34
N VAL A 16 -6.65 -9.22 1.44
CA VAL A 16 -5.98 -7.92 1.64
C VAL A 16 -4.46 -8.07 1.56
N GLU A 17 -3.89 -9.06 2.22
CA GLU A 17 -2.43 -9.29 2.20
C GLU A 17 -1.95 -9.64 0.79
N ALA A 18 -2.68 -10.49 0.06
CA ALA A 18 -2.34 -10.85 -1.31
C ALA A 18 -2.33 -9.63 -2.24
N LEU A 19 -3.35 -8.77 -2.15
CA LEU A 19 -3.41 -7.49 -2.87
C LEU A 19 -2.20 -6.60 -2.52
N LEU A 20 -1.93 -6.43 -1.23
CA LEU A 20 -0.82 -5.57 -0.77
C LEU A 20 0.55 -6.09 -1.20
N ARG A 21 0.76 -7.41 -1.19
CA ARG A 21 2.00 -8.03 -1.69
C ARG A 21 2.21 -7.74 -3.17
N HIS A 22 1.16 -7.90 -3.97
CA HIS A 22 1.23 -7.59 -5.40
C HIS A 22 1.54 -6.10 -5.62
N PHE A 23 0.80 -5.22 -4.94
CA PHE A 23 0.96 -3.78 -5.02
C PHE A 23 2.38 -3.31 -4.62
N TYR A 24 2.86 -3.69 -3.43
CA TYR A 24 4.19 -3.26 -2.97
C TYR A 24 5.35 -3.86 -3.77
N GLY A 25 5.14 -5.04 -4.37
CA GLY A 25 6.07 -5.61 -5.34
C GLY A 25 6.31 -4.67 -6.53
N GLN A 26 5.27 -3.97 -6.99
CA GLN A 26 5.39 -2.97 -8.06
C GLN A 26 5.98 -1.64 -7.55
N VAL A 27 5.54 -1.18 -6.36
CA VAL A 27 6.03 0.07 -5.77
C VAL A 27 7.54 0.08 -5.57
N PHE A 28 8.14 -1.02 -5.14
CA PHE A 28 9.58 -1.07 -4.82
C PHE A 28 10.50 -1.01 -6.05
N ILE A 29 9.98 -1.30 -7.23
CA ILE A 29 10.72 -1.26 -8.50
C ILE A 29 10.31 -0.05 -9.37
N ASP A 30 9.37 0.77 -8.91
CA ASP A 30 8.91 1.95 -9.63
C ASP A 30 9.85 3.13 -9.40
N ASP A 31 10.37 3.73 -10.48
CA ASP A 31 11.37 4.82 -10.39
C ASP A 31 10.88 6.05 -9.62
N THR A 32 9.58 6.33 -9.63
CA THR A 32 9.00 7.49 -8.93
C THR A 32 8.81 7.18 -7.45
N LEU A 33 8.44 5.95 -7.10
CA LEU A 33 8.08 5.59 -5.72
C LEU A 33 9.19 4.90 -4.94
N ALA A 34 10.20 4.33 -5.60
CA ALA A 34 11.25 3.55 -4.93
C ALA A 34 12.02 4.35 -3.86
N GLY A 35 12.18 5.67 -4.06
CA GLY A 35 12.84 6.57 -3.10
C GLY A 35 12.06 6.68 -1.78
N PRO A 36 10.82 7.23 -1.78
CA PRO A 36 10.00 7.33 -0.57
C PRO A 36 9.77 6.00 0.18
N PHE A 37 9.83 4.86 -0.50
CA PHE A 37 9.64 3.53 0.08
C PHE A 37 10.95 2.79 0.44
N ALA A 38 12.12 3.43 0.31
CA ALA A 38 13.42 2.77 0.47
C ALA A 38 13.65 2.14 1.85
N GLU A 39 13.16 2.78 2.92
CA GLU A 39 13.26 2.27 4.29
C GLU A 39 12.43 1.00 4.46
N ILE A 40 11.16 1.01 4.05
CA ILE A 40 10.29 -0.17 4.08
C ILE A 40 10.89 -1.33 3.27
N ARG A 41 11.46 -1.03 2.10
CA ARG A 41 12.15 -2.03 1.28
C ARG A 41 13.35 -2.66 2.00
N THR A 42 14.01 -1.90 2.88
CA THR A 42 15.19 -2.35 3.64
C THR A 42 14.81 -3.09 4.91
N ASP A 43 13.83 -2.57 5.66
CA ASP A 43 13.39 -3.10 6.96
C ASP A 43 12.54 -4.37 6.83
N GLY A 44 12.06 -4.66 5.62
CA GLY A 44 11.36 -5.88 5.28
C GLY A 44 9.85 -5.68 5.13
N LEU A 45 9.33 -6.18 4.01
CA LEU A 45 7.93 -6.02 3.63
C LEU A 45 6.97 -6.70 4.64
N ASP A 46 7.34 -7.85 5.21
CA ASP A 46 6.42 -8.63 6.05
C ASP A 46 6.00 -7.89 7.34
N LEU A 47 6.92 -7.16 7.99
CA LEU A 47 6.57 -6.36 9.17
C LEU A 47 5.65 -5.20 8.80
N TYR A 48 5.92 -4.56 7.67
CA TYR A 48 5.10 -3.47 7.17
C TYR A 48 3.70 -3.93 6.74
N LEU A 49 3.59 -5.13 6.14
CA LEU A 49 2.31 -5.72 5.75
C LEU A 49 1.40 -6.00 6.95
N GLN A 50 1.93 -6.31 8.13
CA GLN A 50 1.09 -6.46 9.33
C GLN A 50 0.31 -5.17 9.62
N VAL A 51 1.01 -4.03 9.59
CA VAL A 51 0.41 -2.70 9.82
C VAL A 51 -0.56 -2.33 8.70
N MET A 52 -0.19 -2.57 7.44
CA MET A 52 -1.04 -2.22 6.30
C MET A 52 -2.29 -3.11 6.19
N CYS A 53 -2.18 -4.39 6.53
CA CYS A 53 -3.34 -5.25 6.66
C CYS A 53 -4.26 -4.75 7.78
N ASP A 54 -3.74 -4.36 8.95
CA ASP A 54 -4.58 -3.79 10.02
C ASP A 54 -5.28 -2.50 9.58
N PHE A 55 -4.58 -1.64 8.84
CA PHE A 55 -5.15 -0.42 8.26
C PHE A 55 -6.33 -0.75 7.35
N TRP A 56 -6.14 -1.63 6.37
CA TRP A 56 -7.20 -1.98 5.42
C TRP A 56 -8.32 -2.80 6.04
N GLN A 57 -8.03 -3.64 7.04
CA GLN A 57 -9.07 -4.31 7.83
C GLN A 57 -9.96 -3.30 8.57
N THR A 58 -9.38 -2.21 9.10
CA THR A 58 -10.17 -1.11 9.67
C THR A 58 -10.97 -0.37 8.59
N VAL A 59 -10.37 -0.04 7.44
CA VAL A 59 -11.04 0.74 6.38
C VAL A 59 -12.18 -0.03 5.70
N LEU A 60 -11.93 -1.28 5.31
CA LEU A 60 -12.87 -2.09 4.53
C LEU A 60 -13.90 -2.79 5.42
N PHE A 61 -13.44 -3.39 6.52
CA PHE A 61 -14.26 -4.27 7.36
C PHE A 61 -14.61 -3.68 8.72
N ARG A 62 -14.20 -2.43 9.01
CA ARG A 62 -14.44 -1.76 10.30
C ARG A 62 -13.90 -2.55 11.50
N ALA A 63 -12.81 -3.30 11.31
CA ALA A 63 -12.26 -4.19 12.33
C ALA A 63 -11.65 -3.46 13.55
N GLY A 64 -11.29 -2.17 13.40
CA GLY A 64 -10.75 -1.37 14.50
C GLY A 64 -9.32 -1.75 14.93
N LEU A 65 -8.54 -2.39 14.06
CA LEU A 65 -7.20 -2.88 14.35
C LEU A 65 -6.12 -1.78 14.23
N TYR A 66 -6.29 -0.88 13.27
CA TYR A 66 -5.42 0.29 13.11
C TYR A 66 -5.98 1.53 13.80
N GLY A 67 -5.25 2.05 14.79
CA GLY A 67 -5.56 3.29 15.52
C GLY A 67 -4.65 4.48 15.18
N GLY A 68 -3.77 4.33 14.19
CA GLY A 68 -2.81 5.37 13.80
C GLY A 68 -3.43 6.48 12.93
N SER A 69 -2.60 7.44 12.54
CA SER A 69 -2.96 8.47 11.56
C SER A 69 -2.06 8.33 10.35
N ALA A 70 -2.66 8.07 9.18
CA ALA A 70 -1.92 7.98 7.93
C ALA A 70 -1.12 9.26 7.65
N ALA A 71 -1.69 10.44 7.84
CA ALA A 71 -0.98 11.71 7.65
C ALA A 71 0.27 11.80 8.55
N ARG A 72 0.14 11.45 9.85
CA ARG A 72 1.28 11.44 10.77
C ARG A 72 2.34 10.40 10.40
N ALA A 73 1.94 9.25 9.87
CA ALA A 73 2.88 8.22 9.42
C ALA A 73 3.70 8.66 8.20
N HIS A 74 3.11 9.48 7.31
CA HIS A 74 3.79 9.96 6.11
C HIS A 74 4.64 11.22 6.34
N GLN A 75 4.44 11.97 7.43
CA GLN A 75 5.19 13.20 7.70
C GLN A 75 6.72 12.98 7.73
N PRO A 76 7.28 12.00 8.45
CA PRO A 76 8.74 11.77 8.46
C PRO A 76 9.28 11.31 7.11
N VAL A 77 8.43 10.70 6.28
CA VAL A 77 8.81 10.36 4.89
C VAL A 77 8.86 11.64 4.07
N HIS A 78 7.86 12.52 4.17
CA HIS A 78 7.84 13.82 3.51
C HIS A 78 9.06 14.69 3.87
N ASP A 79 9.43 14.71 5.16
CA ASP A 79 10.56 15.51 5.64
C ASP A 79 11.91 15.03 5.04
N ARG A 80 12.04 13.74 4.74
CA ARG A 80 13.24 13.14 4.08
C ARG A 80 13.15 13.14 2.55
N HIS A 81 11.95 12.94 2.04
CA HIS A 81 11.59 12.80 0.64
C HIS A 81 10.29 13.54 0.39
N ALA A 82 10.36 14.77 -0.11
CA ALA A 82 9.17 15.59 -0.33
C ALA A 82 8.11 14.84 -1.14
N LEU A 83 7.07 14.37 -0.45
CA LEU A 83 5.93 13.72 -1.08
C LEU A 83 5.16 14.78 -1.87
N THR A 84 4.90 14.48 -3.14
CA THR A 84 4.28 15.40 -4.09
C THR A 84 2.99 14.80 -4.61
N ALA A 85 2.15 15.62 -5.25
CA ALA A 85 0.98 15.11 -5.95
C ALA A 85 1.35 14.05 -7.00
N GLY A 86 2.51 14.18 -7.67
CA GLY A 86 2.99 13.20 -8.64
C GLY A 86 3.24 11.82 -8.02
N HIS A 87 3.84 11.77 -6.82
CA HIS A 87 3.99 10.52 -6.08
C HIS A 87 2.62 9.88 -5.77
N PHE A 88 1.65 10.67 -5.32
CA PHE A 88 0.32 10.14 -4.99
C PHE A 88 -0.44 9.65 -6.23
N LEU A 89 -0.37 10.38 -7.35
CA LEU A 89 -0.97 9.94 -8.61
C LEU A 89 -0.36 8.63 -9.09
N ARG A 90 0.98 8.50 -9.04
CA ARG A 90 1.65 7.25 -9.42
C ARG A 90 1.28 6.09 -8.50
N TRP A 91 1.16 6.35 -7.20
CA TRP A 91 0.67 5.36 -6.23
C TRP A 91 -0.74 4.86 -6.62
N LEU A 92 -1.65 5.76 -7.01
CA LEU A 92 -3.01 5.40 -7.43
C LEU A 92 -3.03 4.60 -8.74
N GLU A 93 -2.16 4.92 -9.70
CA GLU A 93 -2.03 4.15 -10.94
C GLU A 93 -1.63 2.71 -10.66
N LEU A 94 -0.57 2.49 -9.85
CA LEU A 94 -0.16 1.15 -9.45
C LEU A 94 -1.22 0.45 -8.62
N TRP A 95 -1.93 1.17 -7.75
CA TRP A 95 -2.98 0.62 -6.90
C TRP A 95 -4.18 0.11 -7.71
N ASN A 96 -4.61 0.86 -8.72
CA ASN A 96 -5.74 0.46 -9.57
C ASN A 96 -5.38 -0.65 -10.57
N GLY A 97 -4.08 -0.77 -10.89
CA GLY A 97 -3.55 -1.86 -11.70
C GLY A 97 -3.31 -3.16 -10.92
N ALA A 98 -3.31 -3.09 -9.58
CA ALA A 98 -3.11 -4.21 -8.70
C ALA A 98 -4.34 -5.14 -8.58
#